data_AF-Q4RQC6-F1
#
_entry.id   AF-Q4RQC6-F1
#
_cell.length_a   1.000
_cell.length_b   1.000
_cell.length_c   1.000
_cell.angle_alpha   90.00
_cell.angle_beta   90.00
_cell.angle_gamma   90.00
#
_symmetry.space_group_name_H-M   'P 1'
#
loop_
_entity.id
_entity.type
_entity.pdbx_description
1 polymer ?
#
loop_
_entity_poly.entity_id
_entity_poly.type
_entity_poly.pdbx_seq_one_letter_code
_entity_poly.pdbx_strand_id
1 'polypeptide(L)'
;TRTLVMTSMPTEKQNIVVQVVTTLGGFSIVEQVCESTTHVVSWGHRRTLNILLGIARGCWIVSFDWILWCLEQRQWIPEEPYELSDHFPAAQVCT
;
A
#
# COMPACT_ATOMS: atom_id res chain seq x y z
N THR A 1 -2.99 6.93 -14.43
CA THR A 1 -3.39 5.95 -13.40
C THR A 1 -2.31 5.90 -12.34
N ARG A 2 -2.68 5.86 -11.06
CA ARG A 2 -1.72 5.76 -9.94
C ARG A 2 -1.28 4.31 -9.76
N THR A 3 -0.09 4.07 -9.22
CA THR A 3 0.42 2.71 -8.99
C THR A 3 0.50 2.33 -7.52
N LEU A 4 0.35 1.02 -7.28
CA LEU A 4 0.40 0.37 -5.97
C LEU A 4 1.53 -0.67 -5.97
N VAL A 5 2.35 -0.66 -4.93
CA VAL A 5 3.45 -1.62 -4.73
C VAL A 5 3.13 -2.51 -3.53
N MET A 6 3.40 -3.80 -3.64
CA MET A 6 3.34 -4.74 -2.52
C MET A 6 4.75 -5.01 -2.00
N THR A 7 4.93 -5.14 -0.69
CA THR A 7 6.23 -5.51 -0.13
C THR A 7 6.12 -6.48 1.05
N SER A 8 7.09 -7.38 1.17
CA SER A 8 7.11 -8.46 2.16
C SER A 8 5.86 -9.34 2.16
N MET A 9 5.16 -9.44 1.03
CA MET A 9 3.83 -10.03 0.90
C MET A 9 3.91 -11.49 0.40
N PRO A 10 3.36 -12.49 1.10
CA PRO A 10 3.23 -13.87 0.59
C PRO A 10 2.29 -13.94 -0.62
N THR A 11 2.50 -14.92 -1.53
CA THR A 11 1.74 -15.06 -2.79
C THR A 11 0.23 -15.10 -2.58
N GLU A 12 -0.27 -15.82 -1.56
CA GLU A 12 -1.70 -15.88 -1.25
C GLU A 12 -2.30 -14.48 -0.99
N LYS A 13 -1.57 -13.64 -0.25
CA LYS A 13 -1.99 -12.28 0.06
C LYS A 13 -1.85 -11.36 -1.15
N GLN A 14 -0.82 -11.55 -1.98
CA GLN A 14 -0.68 -10.81 -3.24
C GLN A 14 -1.88 -11.03 -4.16
N ASN A 15 -2.39 -12.26 -4.26
CA ASN A 15 -3.56 -12.58 -5.07
C ASN A 15 -4.80 -11.78 -4.62
N ILE A 16 -4.99 -11.58 -3.31
CA ILE A 16 -6.08 -10.76 -2.78
C ILE A 16 -5.93 -9.30 -3.23
N VAL A 17 -4.72 -8.72 -3.14
CA VAL A 17 -4.47 -7.35 -3.62
C VAL A 17 -4.77 -7.23 -5.11
N VAL A 18 -4.31 -8.18 -5.92
CA VAL A 18 -4.58 -8.22 -7.37
C VAL A 18 -6.08 -8.27 -7.65
N GLN A 19 -6.82 -9.12 -6.94
CA GLN A 19 -8.28 -9.21 -7.09
C GLN A 19 -8.98 -7.89 -6.73
N VAL A 20 -8.60 -7.26 -5.63
CA VAL A 20 -9.17 -5.98 -5.18
C VAL A 20 -8.88 -4.87 -6.18
N VAL A 21 -7.62 -4.71 -6.62
CA VAL A 21 -7.24 -3.70 -7.61
C VAL A 21 -7.98 -3.91 -8.94
N THR A 22 -8.13 -5.16 -9.37
CA THR A 22 -8.87 -5.49 -10.61
C THR A 22 -10.35 -5.14 -10.48
N THR A 23 -10.95 -5.39 -9.31
CA THR A 23 -12.38 -5.19 -9.06
C THR A 23 -12.73 -3.70 -8.87
N LEU A 24 -11.93 -2.96 -8.10
CA LEU A 24 -12.19 -1.56 -7.77
C LEU A 24 -11.57 -0.57 -8.77
N GLY A 25 -10.61 -1.02 -9.57
CA GLY A 25 -9.88 -0.18 -10.52
C GLY A 25 -9.05 0.92 -9.84
N GLY A 26 -8.70 1.96 -10.60
CA GLY A 26 -7.99 3.14 -10.08
C GLY A 26 -6.48 2.96 -9.82
N PHE A 27 -6.01 1.72 -9.69
CA PHE A 27 -4.58 1.39 -9.54
C PHE A 27 -4.07 0.46 -10.63
N SER A 28 -2.76 0.53 -10.86
CA SER A 28 -1.99 -0.55 -11.51
C SER A 28 -0.93 -1.06 -10.54
N ILE A 29 -0.69 -2.37 -10.53
CA ILE A 29 0.31 -2.97 -9.63
C ILE A 29 1.66 -2.95 -10.34
N VAL A 30 2.70 -2.51 -9.63
CA VAL A 30 4.09 -2.50 -10.09
C VAL A 30 4.99 -3.10 -9.00
N GLU A 31 6.13 -3.67 -9.40
CA GLU A 31 7.02 -4.37 -8.46
C GLU A 31 7.84 -3.42 -7.58
N GLN A 32 8.19 -2.26 -8.13
CA GLN A 32 9.08 -1.29 -7.48
C GLN A 32 8.45 0.10 -7.49
N VAL A 33 8.74 0.86 -6.44
CA VAL A 33 8.30 2.26 -6.33
C VAL A 33 8.85 3.07 -7.51
N CYS A 34 7.96 3.74 -8.23
CA CYS A 34 8.28 4.62 -9.35
C CYS A 34 7.59 5.98 -9.20
N GLU A 35 7.72 6.85 -10.20
CA GLU A 35 7.15 8.21 -10.17
C GLU A 35 5.64 8.26 -10.01
N SER A 36 4.92 7.24 -10.50
CA SER A 36 3.45 7.17 -10.39
C SER A 36 2.96 6.46 -9.13
N THR A 37 3.88 5.97 -8.28
CA THR A 37 3.52 5.23 -7.08
C THR A 37 2.99 6.16 -6.02
N THR A 38 1.81 5.81 -5.50
CA THR A 38 1.15 6.57 -4.43
C THR A 38 0.95 5.73 -3.18
N HIS A 39 0.98 4.39 -3.31
CA HIS A 39 0.69 3.46 -2.23
C HIS A 39 1.71 2.32 -2.21
N VAL A 40 2.21 2.02 -1.01
CA VAL A 40 3.02 0.84 -0.72
C VAL A 40 2.29 0.04 0.37
N VAL A 41 1.83 -1.15 0.03
CA VAL A 41 1.13 -2.06 0.94
C VAL A 41 2.13 -3.06 1.51
N SER A 42 2.23 -3.11 2.85
CA SER A 42 3.15 -4.01 3.55
C SER A 42 2.42 -5.10 4.33
N TRP A 43 2.98 -6.32 4.32
CA TRP A 43 2.57 -7.45 5.19
C TRP A 43 3.47 -7.56 6.44
N GLY A 44 3.93 -6.43 6.96
CA GLY A 44 4.70 -6.36 8.20
C GLY A 44 5.60 -5.13 8.31
N HIS A 45 6.47 -5.14 9.32
CA HIS A 45 7.25 -3.98 9.75
C HIS A 45 8.70 -3.96 9.24
N ARG A 46 8.97 -4.69 8.15
CA ARG A 46 10.31 -4.76 7.56
C ARG A 46 10.61 -3.51 6.74
N ARG A 47 11.75 -2.86 7.00
CA ARG A 47 12.26 -1.73 6.21
C ARG A 47 12.88 -2.25 4.90
N THR A 48 12.03 -2.45 3.89
CA THR A 48 12.49 -2.82 2.54
C THR A 48 12.84 -1.58 1.71
N LEU A 49 13.51 -1.77 0.57
CA LEU A 49 13.78 -0.67 -0.35
C LEU A 49 12.50 0.04 -0.82
N ASN A 50 11.42 -0.71 -1.07
CA ASN A 50 10.12 -0.13 -1.45
C ASN A 50 9.52 0.73 -0.31
N ILE A 51 9.71 0.36 0.96
CA ILE A 51 9.30 1.20 2.08
C ILE A 51 10.09 2.51 2.09
N LEU A 52 11.43 2.44 2.00
CA LEU A 52 12.29 3.62 2.04
C LEU A 52 12.02 4.57 0.87
N LEU A 53 11.88 4.03 -0.35
CA LEU A 53 11.56 4.82 -1.54
C LEU A 53 10.14 5.41 -1.49
N GLY A 54 9.18 4.65 -0.94
CA GLY A 54 7.82 5.13 -0.72
C GLY A 54 7.80 6.33 0.23
N ILE A 55 8.48 6.23 1.38
CA ILE A 55 8.63 7.34 2.33
C ILE A 55 9.26 8.55 1.66
N ALA A 56 10.38 8.36 0.94
CA ALA A 56 11.08 9.46 0.27
C ALA A 56 10.24 10.18 -0.79
N ARG A 57 9.22 9.51 -1.34
CA ARG A 57 8.28 10.06 -2.32
C ARG A 57 6.97 10.58 -1.70
N GLY A 58 6.77 10.44 -0.39
CA GLY A 58 5.51 10.77 0.26
C GLY A 58 4.37 9.83 -0.16
N CYS A 59 4.67 8.57 -0.49
CA CYS A 59 3.64 7.56 -0.72
C CYS A 59 2.99 7.16 0.61
N TRP A 60 1.71 6.78 0.54
CA TRP A 60 1.04 6.09 1.63
C TRP A 60 1.72 4.76 1.93
N ILE A 61 2.21 4.58 3.15
CA ILE A 61 2.77 3.31 3.63
C ILE A 61 1.72 2.66 4.54
N VAL A 62 0.95 1.72 3.98
CA VAL A 62 -0.23 1.17 4.66
C VAL A 62 -0.09 -0.33 4.91
N SER A 63 -0.80 -0.80 5.93
CA SER A 63 -0.92 -2.23 6.23
C SER A 63 -1.81 -2.94 5.21
N PHE A 64 -1.71 -4.27 5.17
CA PHE A 64 -2.61 -5.10 4.35
C PHE A 64 -4.09 -4.99 4.78
N ASP A 65 -4.38 -4.54 6.01
CA ASP A 65 -5.76 -4.40 6.47
C ASP A 65 -6.52 -3.35 5.66
N TRP A 66 -5.85 -2.32 5.14
CA TRP A 66 -6.47 -1.36 4.22
C TRP A 66 -7.08 -2.05 3.00
N ILE A 67 -6.39 -3.04 2.43
CA ILE A 67 -6.89 -3.83 1.29
C ILE A 67 -8.12 -4.66 1.69
N LEU A 68 -8.09 -5.28 2.87
CA LEU A 68 -9.21 -6.08 3.36
C LEU A 68 -10.47 -5.23 3.59
N TRP A 69 -10.31 -4.04 4.16
CA TRP A 69 -11.43 -3.13 4.38
C TRP A 69 -11.91 -2.48 3.09
N CYS A 70 -11.04 -2.18 2.13
CA CYS A 70 -11.45 -1.76 0.79
C CYS A 70 -12.30 -2.85 0.09
N LEU A 71 -11.93 -4.12 0.24
CA LEU A 71 -12.69 -5.25 -0.28
C LEU A 71 -14.07 -5.33 0.37
N GLU A 72 -14.15 -5.25 1.70
CA GLU A 72 -15.41 -5.30 2.46
C GLU A 72 -16.35 -4.15 2.08
N GLN A 73 -15.83 -2.92 2.01
CA GLN A 73 -16.59 -1.72 1.68
C GLN A 73 -16.83 -1.52 0.17
N ARG A 74 -16.22 -2.37 -0.67
CA ARG A 74 -16.28 -2.33 -2.14
C ARG A 74 -15.88 -0.98 -2.73
N GLN A 75 -14.96 -0.28 -2.07
CA GLN A 75 -14.45 1.03 -2.50
C GLN A 75 -13.08 1.30 -1.86
N TRP A 76 -12.30 2.21 -2.44
CA TRP A 76 -11.10 2.71 -1.79
C TRP A 76 -11.49 3.59 -0.60
N ILE A 77 -11.10 3.20 0.61
CA ILE A 77 -11.41 3.91 1.85
C ILE A 77 -10.21 4.76 2.32
N PRO A 78 -10.40 5.69 3.28
CA PRO A 78 -9.29 6.47 3.82
C PRO A 78 -8.13 5.61 4.32
N GLU A 79 -6.91 6.04 3.96
CA GLU A 79 -5.66 5.35 4.22
C GLU A 79 -5.16 5.53 5.66
N GLU A 80 -5.43 6.70 6.25
CA GLU A 80 -4.92 7.17 7.56
C GLU A 80 -5.05 6.13 8.70
N PRO A 81 -6.18 5.42 8.90
CA PRO A 81 -6.30 4.43 9.97
C PRO A 81 -5.40 3.21 9.82
N TYR A 82 -4.80 3.02 8.64
CA TYR A 82 -3.99 1.86 8.28
C TYR A 82 -2.54 2.23 7.98
N GLU A 83 -2.18 3.50 8.15
CA GLU A 83 -0.82 3.99 7.97
C GLU A 83 0.11 3.34 9.00
N LEU A 84 1.28 2.89 8.55
CA LEU A 84 2.27 2.22 9.39
C LEU A 84 3.21 3.21 10.11
N SER A 85 2.68 4.34 10.54
CA SER A 85 3.44 5.44 11.17
C SER A 85 4.07 5.03 12.51
N ASP A 86 3.42 4.17 13.29
CA ASP A 86 4.00 3.61 14.53
C ASP A 86 5.31 2.83 14.29
N HIS A 87 5.41 2.16 13.14
CA HIS A 87 6.57 1.36 12.76
C HIS A 87 7.58 2.15 11.92
N PHE A 88 7.08 3.12 11.17
CA PHE A 88 7.84 4.01 10.31
C PHE A 88 7.40 5.45 10.58
N PRO A 89 7.90 6.12 11.64
CA PRO A 89 7.46 7.48 11.99
C PRO A 89 7.62 8.50 10.86
N ALA A 90 8.61 8.30 9.98
CA ALA A 90 8.81 9.13 8.80
C ALA A 90 7.79 8.90 7.67
N ALA A 91 6.94 7.88 7.77
CA ALA A 91 5.91 7.57 6.79
C ALA A 91 4.62 8.37 7.00
N GLN A 92 4.47 9.08 8.13
CA GLN A 92 3.27 9.84 8.43
C GLN A 92 3.04 10.95 7.39
N VAL A 93 2.00 10.80 6.57
CA VAL A 93 1.62 11.78 5.53
C VAL A 93 0.59 12.77 6.06
N CYS A 94 -0.33 12.35 6.93
CA CYS A 94 -1.35 13.21 7.51
C CYS A 94 -0.92 13.76 8.89
N THR A 95 -0.96 15.09 9.04
CA THR A 95 -0.72 15.83 10.29
C THR A 95 -1.89 16.72 10.64
#